data_AF-A0A2S8PRM4-F1
#
_entry.id   AF-A0A2S8PRM4-F1
#
_cell.length_a   1.000
_cell.length_b   1.000
_cell.length_c   1.000
_cell.angle_alpha   90.00
_cell.angle_beta   90.00
_cell.angle_gamma   90.00
#
_symmetry.space_group_name_H-M   'P 1'
#
loop_
_entity.id
_entity.type
_entity.pdbx_description
1 polymer ?
#
loop_
_entity_poly.entity_id
_entity_poly.type
_entity_poly.pdbx_seq_one_letter_code
_entity_poly.pdbx_strand_id
1 'polypeptide(L)' 'NVAADDSSMAVPSRELLAARYPGVTDIRAPLAGHETLLSNEKAKRLLGWQPQHRWRDEVAKLR' A
#
# COMPACT_ATOMS: atom_id res chain seq x y z
N ASN A 1 8.22 -6.76 -5.12
CA ASN A 1 7.44 -6.22 -6.25
C ASN A 1 7.93 -4.82 -6.62
N VAL A 2 7.61 -4.36 -7.83
CA VAL A 2 7.65 -2.94 -8.21
C VAL A 2 6.20 -2.46 -8.07
N ALA A 3 5.88 -1.76 -6.99
CA ALA A 3 4.50 -1.40 -6.62
C ALA A 3 4.50 -0.10 -5.81
N ALA A 4 3.41 0.68 -5.88
CA ALA A 4 3.25 1.91 -5.10
C ALA A 4 3.32 1.65 -3.57
N ASP A 5 3.67 2.69 -2.82
CA ASP A 5 3.70 2.65 -1.35
C ASP A 5 2.29 2.74 -0.73
N ASP A 6 1.32 3.22 -1.51
CA ASP A 6 -0.08 3.31 -1.13
C ASP A 6 -0.99 2.48 -2.04
N SER A 7 -2.15 2.14 -1.49
CA SER A 7 -3.24 1.47 -2.18
C SER A 7 -4.14 2.49 -2.86
N SER A 8 -4.70 2.16 -4.03
CA SER A 8 -5.69 2.98 -4.72
C SER A 8 -7.08 2.92 -4.07
N MET A 9 -7.25 2.06 -3.07
CA MET A 9 -8.53 1.83 -2.42
C MET A 9 -8.98 3.06 -1.63
N ALA A 10 -10.29 3.34 -1.66
CA ALA A 10 -10.86 4.47 -0.93
C ALA A 10 -10.82 4.26 0.60
N VAL A 11 -10.91 2.99 1.03
CA VAL A 11 -10.90 2.58 2.44
C VAL A 11 -9.47 2.33 2.94
N PRO A 12 -9.19 2.59 4.24
CA PRO A 12 -7.91 2.24 4.86
C PRO A 12 -7.57 0.75 4.73
N SER A 13 -6.29 0.43 4.59
CA SER A 13 -5.81 -0.92 4.26
C SER A 13 -6.14 -1.96 5.33
N ARG A 14 -6.10 -1.58 6.62
CA ARG A 14 -6.52 -2.47 7.72
C ARG A 14 -8.02 -2.77 7.70
N GLU A 15 -8.84 -1.76 7.43
CA GLU A 15 -10.30 -1.94 7.33
C GLU A 15 -10.65 -2.82 6.13
N LEU A 16 -9.99 -2.59 5.00
CA LEU A 16 -10.14 -3.42 3.80
C LEU A 16 -9.75 -4.88 4.08
N LEU A 17 -8.60 -5.10 4.73
CA LEU A 17 -8.12 -6.44 5.08
C LEU A 17 -9.11 -7.15 6.00
N ALA A 18 -9.58 -6.48 7.05
CA ALA A 18 -10.57 -7.06 7.97
C ALA A 18 -11.89 -7.41 7.26
N ALA A 19 -12.36 -6.54 6.36
CA ALA A 19 -13.63 -6.74 5.64
C ALA A 19 -13.57 -7.86 4.59
N ARG A 20 -12.42 -8.07 3.94
CA ARG A 20 -12.28 -8.99 2.80
C ARG A 20 -11.52 -10.27 3.13
N TYR A 21 -10.66 -10.23 4.14
CA TYR A 21 -9.83 -11.34 4.58
C TYR A 21 -9.87 -11.48 6.12
N PRO A 22 -11.07 -11.67 6.72
CA PRO A 22 -11.23 -11.68 8.19
C PRO A 22 -10.46 -12.80 8.90
N GLY A 23 -10.06 -13.86 8.18
CA GLY A 23 -9.26 -14.95 8.73
C GLY A 23 -7.75 -14.66 8.80
N VAL A 24 -7.28 -13.53 8.27
CA VAL A 24 -5.86 -13.16 8.33
C VAL A 24 -5.55 -12.55 9.69
N THR A 25 -4.88 -13.34 10.54
CA THR A 25 -4.46 -12.93 11.89
C THR A 25 -2.97 -12.62 11.99
N ASP A 26 -2.15 -13.16 11.07
CA ASP A 26 -0.70 -12.94 11.02
C ASP A 26 -0.38 -11.72 10.14
N ILE A 27 -0.18 -10.57 10.78
CA ILE A 27 0.21 -9.30 10.13
C ILE A 27 1.62 -8.94 10.58
N ARG A 28 2.58 -9.07 9.66
CA ARG A 28 4.02 -9.01 9.96
C ARG A 28 4.66 -7.62 9.85
N ALA A 29 3.89 -6.62 9.44
CA ALA A 29 4.32 -5.24 9.35
C ALA A 29 3.16 -4.29 9.72
N PRO A 30 3.43 -3.07 10.21
CA PRO A 30 2.41 -2.05 10.33
C PRO A 30 1.69 -1.83 8.99
N LEU A 31 0.39 -1.55 9.08
CA LEU A 31 -0.47 -1.15 7.96
C LEU A 31 -1.26 0.06 8.44
N ALA A 32 -0.72 1.25 8.20
CA ALA A 32 -1.31 2.53 8.59
C ALA A 32 -2.01 3.20 7.39
N GLY A 33 -3.19 3.78 7.64
CA GLY A 33 -3.93 4.50 6.60
C GLY A 33 -4.14 3.66 5.33
N HIS A 34 -3.59 4.13 4.22
CA HIS A 34 -3.71 3.51 2.89
C HIS A 34 -2.43 2.84 2.41
N GLU A 35 -1.53 2.42 3.31
CA GLU A 35 -0.31 1.67 2.93
C GLU A 35 -0.63 0.44 2.06
N THR A 36 0.24 0.15 1.10
CA THR A 36 0.08 -0.98 0.18
C THR A 36 0.05 -2.34 0.90
N LEU A 37 -0.74 -3.29 0.39
CA LEU A 37 -0.71 -4.69 0.83
C LEU A 37 0.37 -5.51 0.10
N LEU A 38 1.21 -4.86 -0.72
CA LEU A 38 2.31 -5.48 -1.46
C LEU A 38 3.67 -5.02 -0.93
N SER A 39 4.59 -5.95 -0.66
CA SER A 39 5.97 -5.55 -0.31
C SER A 39 6.77 -5.17 -1.56
N ASN A 40 7.27 -3.92 -1.56
CA ASN A 40 8.24 -3.41 -2.51
C ASN A 40 9.65 -3.21 -1.90
N GLU A 41 9.84 -3.56 -0.61
CA GLU A 41 11.09 -3.36 0.14
C GLU A 41 12.31 -3.97 -0.55
N LYS A 42 12.17 -5.15 -1.16
CA LYS A 42 13.27 -5.81 -1.88
C LYS A 42 13.74 -4.98 -3.08
N ALA A 43 12.83 -4.32 -3.80
CA ALA A 43 13.19 -3.46 -4.93
C ALA A 43 13.90 -2.19 -4.44
N LYS A 44 13.40 -1.58 -3.35
CA LYS A 44 14.05 -0.44 -2.70
C LYS A 44 15.47 -0.77 -2.26
N ARG A 45 15.64 -1.90 -1.57
CA ARG A 45 16.92 -2.34 -1.00
C ARG A 45 17.95 -2.72 -2.08
N LEU A 46 17.55 -3.51 -3.07
CA LEU A 46 18.51 -4.08 -4.02
C LEU A 46 18.79 -3.17 -5.22
N LEU A 47 17.81 -2.34 -5.61
CA LEU A 47 17.88 -1.56 -6.85
C LEU A 47 17.87 -0.05 -6.60
N GLY A 48 17.75 0.41 -5.35
CA GLY A 48 17.54 1.83 -5.05
C GLY A 48 16.22 2.38 -5.61
N TRP A 49 15.32 1.50 -6.04
CA TRP A 49 14.08 1.88 -6.69
C TRP A 49 13.11 2.51 -5.68
N GLN A 50 12.39 3.57 -6.07
CA GLN A 50 11.32 4.16 -5.25
C GLN A 50 10.14 4.56 -6.14
N PRO A 51 8.88 4.37 -5.70
CA PRO A 51 7.74 4.88 -6.44
C PRO A 51 7.79 6.42 -6.47
N GLN A 52 7.53 7.00 -7.65
CA GLN A 52 7.53 8.47 -7.84
C GLN A 52 6.13 9.09 -7.74
N HIS A 53 5.09 8.23 -7.71
CA HIS A 53 3.70 8.63 -7.70
C HIS A 53 2.97 7.95 -6.56
N ARG A 54 2.00 8.67 -5.98
CA ARG A 54 1.08 8.19 -4.95
C ARG A 54 -0.34 8.37 -5.45
N TRP A 55 -1.20 7.37 -5.24
CA TRP A 55 -2.56 7.41 -5.79
C TRP A 55 -3.35 8.63 -5.34
N ARG A 56 -3.25 8.97 -4.05
CA ARG A 56 -3.99 10.09 -3.47
C ARG A 56 -3.53 11.44 -4.01
N ASP A 57 -2.23 11.58 -4.31
CA ASP A 57 -1.66 12.79 -4.88
C ASP A 57 -2.07 12.94 -6.35
N GLU A 58 -2.06 11.85 -7.13
CA GLU A 58 -2.50 11.88 -8.53
C GLU A 58 -4.00 12.16 -8.66
N VAL A 59 -4.83 11.59 -7.80
CA VAL A 59 -6.29 11.86 -7.78
C VAL A 59 -6.57 13.31 -7.39
N ALA A 60 -5.80 13.89 -6.47
CA ALA A 60 -5.96 15.29 -6.06
C ALA A 60 -5.73 16.27 -7.22
N LYS A 61 -4.90 15.93 -8.22
CA LYS A 61 -4.65 16.76 -9.41
C LYS A 61 -5.83 16.78 -10.40
N LEU A 62 -6.76 15.84 -10.30
CA LEU A 62 -7.92 15.73 -11.19
C LEU A 62 -9.15 16.50 -10.67
N ARG A 63 -9.02 17.13 -9.51
CA ARG A 63 -10.07 17.97 -8.90
C ARG A 63 -9.81 19.43 -9.25
#